data_AF-A0A117P0I9-F1
#
_entry.id   AF-A0A117P0I9-F1
#
_cell.length_a   1.000
_cell.length_b   1.000
_cell.length_c   1.000
_cell.angle_alpha   90.00
_cell.angle_beta   90.00
_cell.angle_gamma   90.00
#
_symmetry.space_group_name_H-M   'P 1'
#
loop_
_entity.id
_entity.type
_entity.pdbx_description
1 polymer ?
#
loop_
_entity_poly.entity_id
_entity_poly.type
_entity_poly.pdbx_seq_one_letter_code
_entity_poly.pdbx_strand_id
1 'polypeptide(L)'
;MSGRLLRLACTAATAAACTLLAPTLTTTATAAPEPQERSVSELLTDLQRLYREAEQATETYNATAEKLKRQRAEVTRLDAALTRARLSLHDSRGAAGRLARQQYQNTTTISPYVRLLLARDLQHALDQGHVIGRLARERAETVGRLTGTEQKADELARKARKALDDQFALAERQKKDRDAVRKRLKKVEELLASLTAEQLTALAELEAKTVTKAQKDFLASGALAEDDHKPSPAGARAVRYARKQLGKPYRWGAEGPKSYDCSGLTSQAWAHAGAPIPRTSQEQWAQLERIPLTELRPGDLVIYFPDATHVAMYLGKGKVVQAPRPGEKIKISPIASNPVLGAVRPRVPKAGPELRTRKPPRDTPRSSPAHRRSSQSRPGR
;
A
#
# COMPACT_ATOMS: atom_id res chain seq x y z
N MET A 1 6.09 26.27 -20.03
CA MET A 1 7.10 27.24 -20.47
C MET A 1 8.11 26.44 -21.28
N SER A 2 8.31 26.57 -22.59
CA SER A 2 8.03 27.53 -23.67
C SER A 2 7.75 26.66 -24.93
N GLY A 3 6.80 26.93 -25.84
CA GLY A 3 6.81 27.98 -26.87
C GLY A 3 7.95 27.72 -27.87
N ARG A 4 7.76 27.16 -29.08
CA ARG A 4 7.15 27.66 -30.35
C ARG A 4 8.23 28.01 -31.41
N LEU A 5 8.06 27.49 -32.65
CA LEU A 5 8.46 28.02 -33.99
C LEU A 5 10.00 28.09 -34.27
N LEU A 6 10.60 28.04 -35.47
CA LEU A 6 10.32 28.29 -36.91
C LEU A 6 11.17 27.27 -37.75
N ARG A 7 10.78 26.69 -38.90
CA ARG A 7 10.67 27.20 -40.31
C ARG A 7 11.89 27.93 -40.93
N LEU A 8 12.46 27.27 -41.95
CA LEU A 8 12.95 27.75 -43.27
C LEU A 8 14.22 28.62 -43.40
N ALA A 9 15.18 28.14 -44.21
CA ALA A 9 15.85 28.78 -45.38
C ALA A 9 17.07 27.93 -45.78
N CYS A 10 17.12 27.28 -46.94
CA CYS A 10 17.54 27.78 -48.25
C CYS A 10 18.95 28.41 -48.27
N THR A 11 19.95 27.62 -48.68
CA THR A 11 21.14 28.13 -49.39
C THR A 11 21.51 27.18 -50.53
N ALA A 12 21.54 27.77 -51.72
CA ALA A 12 21.92 27.17 -52.99
C ALA A 12 23.41 26.81 -53.03
N ALA A 13 23.73 25.74 -53.76
CA ALA A 13 25.07 25.53 -54.31
C ALA A 13 24.91 25.05 -55.76
N THR A 14 25.36 25.89 -56.68
CA THR A 14 25.39 25.70 -58.12
C THR A 14 26.67 25.02 -58.59
N ALA A 15 26.53 24.35 -59.74
CA ALA A 15 27.54 24.03 -60.76
C ALA A 15 28.37 22.74 -60.60
N ALA A 16 28.13 21.78 -61.49
CA ALA A 16 29.03 21.55 -62.63
C ALA A 16 28.39 20.53 -63.59
N ALA A 17 28.28 20.91 -64.86
CA ALA A 17 27.81 20.07 -65.94
C ALA A 17 28.94 19.18 -66.47
N CYS A 18 28.70 17.87 -66.52
CA CYS A 18 29.45 16.93 -67.36
C CYS A 18 28.43 16.09 -68.13
N THR A 19 28.28 16.41 -69.42
CA THR A 19 27.53 15.64 -70.40
C THR A 19 28.35 14.41 -70.83
N LEU A 20 27.89 13.22 -70.47
CA LEU A 20 28.32 11.97 -71.10
C LEU A 20 27.07 11.22 -71.57
N LEU A 21 26.95 11.06 -72.89
CA LEU A 21 25.98 10.16 -73.53
C LEU A 21 26.34 8.71 -73.16
N ALA A 22 25.39 7.98 -72.61
CA ALA A 22 25.45 6.52 -72.46
C ALA A 22 24.10 5.90 -72.86
N PRO A 23 24.09 4.70 -73.46
CA PRO A 23 22.93 4.13 -74.15
C PRO A 23 21.82 3.71 -73.18
N THR A 24 20.57 3.93 -73.60
CA THR A 24 19.34 3.55 -72.89
C THR A 24 19.19 2.03 -72.85
N LEU A 25 19.59 1.41 -71.74
CA LEU A 25 19.10 0.09 -71.36
C LEU A 25 17.76 0.28 -70.66
N THR A 26 16.68 -0.17 -71.30
CA THR A 26 15.36 -0.36 -70.70
C THR A 26 15.45 -1.46 -69.65
N THR A 27 15.89 -1.10 -68.45
CA THR A 27 15.73 -1.96 -67.27
C THR A 27 14.27 -1.86 -66.86
N THR A 28 13.49 -2.92 -67.05
CA THR A 28 12.22 -3.08 -66.35
C THR A 28 12.52 -3.07 -64.86
N ALA A 29 12.32 -1.92 -64.22
CA ALA A 29 12.35 -1.79 -62.79
C ALA A 29 11.22 -2.66 -62.23
N THR A 30 11.56 -3.90 -61.87
CA THR A 30 10.75 -4.72 -60.99
C THR A 30 10.49 -3.86 -59.76
N ALA A 31 9.24 -3.44 -59.59
CA ALA A 31 8.80 -2.71 -58.40
C ALA A 31 9.30 -3.48 -57.18
N ALA A 32 10.18 -2.84 -56.40
CA ALA A 32 10.49 -3.31 -55.06
C ALA A 32 9.15 -3.49 -54.34
N PRO A 33 8.95 -4.58 -53.57
CA PRO A 33 7.73 -4.73 -52.80
C PRO A 33 7.58 -3.48 -51.93
N GLU A 34 6.52 -2.70 -52.15
CA GLU A 34 6.20 -1.61 -51.24
C GLU A 34 6.14 -2.19 -49.82
N PRO A 35 6.73 -1.53 -48.82
CA PRO A 35 6.66 -2.01 -47.45
C PRO A 35 5.18 -2.21 -47.12
N GLN A 36 4.75 -3.46 -46.92
CA GLN A 36 3.38 -3.79 -46.58
C GLN A 36 2.96 -2.92 -45.40
N GLU A 37 2.13 -1.91 -45.69
CA GLU A 37 1.62 -1.01 -44.68
C GLU A 37 0.82 -1.85 -43.68
N ARG A 38 1.28 -1.85 -42.43
CA ARG A 38 0.63 -2.59 -41.36
C ARG A 38 -0.83 -2.17 -41.28
N SER A 39 -1.74 -3.14 -41.21
CA SER A 39 -3.17 -2.82 -41.17
C SER A 39 -3.52 -2.10 -39.86
N VAL A 40 -4.53 -1.22 -39.91
CA VAL A 40 -5.05 -0.50 -38.72
C VAL A 40 -5.49 -1.48 -37.62
N SER A 41 -5.98 -2.67 -37.99
CA SER A 41 -6.36 -3.72 -37.04
C SER A 41 -5.17 -4.33 -36.30
N GLU A 42 -4.07 -4.60 -37.00
CA GLU A 42 -2.83 -5.09 -36.38
C GLU A 42 -2.22 -4.03 -35.46
N LEU A 43 -2.23 -2.77 -35.89
CA LEU A 43 -1.75 -1.64 -35.08
C LEU A 43 -2.58 -1.47 -33.79
N LEU A 44 -3.92 -1.59 -33.88
CA LEU A 44 -4.80 -1.54 -32.70
C LEU A 44 -4.51 -2.69 -31.74
N THR A 45 -4.34 -3.91 -32.28
CA THR A 45 -4.04 -5.10 -31.49
C THR A 45 -2.72 -4.95 -30.73
N ASP A 46 -1.68 -4.44 -31.41
CA ASP A 46 -0.40 -4.17 -30.79
C ASP A 46 -0.47 -3.06 -29.74
N LEU A 47 -1.19 -1.98 -30.03
CA LEU A 47 -1.38 -0.89 -29.08
C LEU A 47 -2.08 -1.37 -27.81
N GLN A 48 -3.17 -2.14 -27.95
CA GLN A 48 -3.90 -2.73 -26.82
C GLN A 48 -3.00 -3.69 -26.01
N ARG A 49 -2.19 -4.50 -26.69
CA ARG A 49 -1.23 -5.40 -26.03
C ARG A 49 -0.19 -4.62 -25.24
N LEU A 50 0.43 -3.58 -25.83
CA LEU A 50 1.44 -2.78 -25.16
C LEU A 50 0.88 -2.02 -23.94
N TYR A 51 -0.33 -1.46 -24.05
CA TYR A 51 -1.00 -0.86 -22.91
C TYR A 51 -1.30 -1.87 -21.81
N ARG A 52 -1.75 -3.09 -22.16
CA ARG A 52 -1.98 -4.16 -21.17
C ARG A 52 -0.69 -4.56 -20.47
N GLU A 53 0.41 -4.73 -21.20
CA GLU A 53 1.73 -5.00 -20.62
C GLU A 53 2.17 -3.88 -19.65
N ALA A 54 1.94 -2.61 -20.02
CA ALA A 54 2.24 -1.45 -19.19
C ALA A 54 1.39 -1.39 -17.92
N GLU A 55 0.10 -1.71 -18.02
CA GLU A 55 -0.81 -1.77 -16.87
C GLU A 55 -0.41 -2.90 -15.91
N GLN A 56 -0.06 -4.08 -16.42
CA GLN A 56 0.44 -5.19 -15.60
C GLN A 56 1.72 -4.82 -14.83
N ALA A 57 2.65 -4.12 -15.48
CA ALA A 57 3.85 -3.62 -14.82
C ALA A 57 3.53 -2.54 -13.77
N THR A 58 2.54 -1.69 -14.04
CA THR A 58 2.07 -0.65 -13.12
C THR A 58 1.49 -1.27 -11.86
N GLU A 59 0.64 -2.27 -12.00
CA GLU A 59 0.06 -2.96 -10.86
C GLU A 59 1.12 -3.75 -10.06
N THR A 60 2.12 -4.32 -10.72
CA THR A 60 3.28 -4.92 -10.04
C THR A 60 4.05 -3.87 -9.21
N TYR A 61 4.33 -2.71 -9.80
CA TYR A 61 4.96 -1.59 -9.11
C TYR A 61 4.13 -1.12 -7.90
N ASN A 62 2.82 -0.97 -8.08
CA ASN A 62 1.90 -0.55 -7.02
C ASN A 62 1.85 -1.58 -5.87
N ALA A 63 1.83 -2.87 -6.19
CA ALA A 63 1.88 -3.94 -5.19
C ALA A 63 3.18 -3.91 -4.38
N THR A 64 4.32 -3.70 -5.04
CA THR A 64 5.62 -3.54 -4.36
C THR A 64 5.65 -2.26 -3.51
N ALA A 65 5.07 -1.15 -4.01
CA ALA A 65 4.97 0.10 -3.27
C ALA A 65 4.18 -0.05 -1.96
N GLU A 66 3.05 -0.77 -2.00
CA GLU A 66 2.24 -1.05 -0.81
C GLU A 66 2.95 -1.98 0.17
N LYS A 67 3.65 -3.01 -0.30
CA LYS A 67 4.51 -3.85 0.55
C LYS A 67 5.59 -3.02 1.24
N LEU A 68 6.26 -2.13 0.50
CA LEU A 68 7.30 -1.26 1.04
C LEU A 68 6.74 -0.28 2.09
N LYS A 69 5.54 0.26 1.85
CA LYS A 69 4.84 1.13 2.80
C LYS A 69 4.54 0.40 4.11
N ARG A 70 4.01 -0.83 4.04
CA ARG A 70 3.78 -1.68 5.23
C ARG A 70 5.09 -2.01 5.95
N GLN A 71 6.14 -2.35 5.20
CA GLN A 71 7.44 -2.67 5.76
C GLN A 71 8.07 -1.48 6.50
N ARG A 72 7.97 -0.26 5.95
CA ARG A 72 8.43 0.96 6.61
C ARG A 72 7.73 1.18 7.96
N ALA A 73 6.41 0.98 8.01
CA ALA A 73 5.66 1.08 9.26
C ALA A 73 6.12 0.03 10.30
N GLU A 74 6.41 -1.20 9.86
CA GLU A 74 6.94 -2.25 10.72
C GLU A 74 8.34 -1.93 11.26
N VAL A 75 9.23 -1.39 10.41
CA VAL A 75 10.55 -0.91 10.84
C VAL A 75 10.42 0.16 11.91
N THR A 76 9.55 1.17 11.72
CA THR A 76 9.30 2.21 12.73
C THR A 76 8.77 1.61 14.04
N ARG A 77 7.86 0.64 13.96
CA ARG A 77 7.29 -0.03 15.14
C ARG A 77 8.35 -0.82 15.91
N LEU A 78 9.18 -1.58 15.22
CA LEU A 78 10.24 -2.40 15.81
C LEU A 78 11.36 -1.54 16.40
N ASP A 79 11.73 -0.45 15.75
CA ASP A 79 12.73 0.49 16.25
C ASP A 79 12.28 1.14 17.57
N ALA A 80 11.02 1.58 17.64
CA ALA A 80 10.45 2.09 18.88
C ALA A 80 10.39 1.04 20.00
N ALA A 81 10.09 -0.23 19.66
CA ALA A 81 10.07 -1.32 20.63
C ALA A 81 11.49 -1.67 21.11
N LEU A 82 12.48 -1.72 20.21
CA LEU A 82 13.87 -1.99 20.53
C LEU A 82 14.46 -0.90 21.43
N THR A 83 14.14 0.37 21.16
CA THR A 83 14.57 1.50 22.00
C THR A 83 14.08 1.33 23.44
N ARG A 84 12.79 1.00 23.62
CA ARG A 84 12.23 0.73 24.97
C ARG A 84 12.92 -0.48 25.64
N ALA A 85 13.15 -1.56 24.90
CA ALA A 85 13.81 -2.74 25.44
C ALA A 85 15.26 -2.47 25.85
N ARG A 86 15.99 -1.65 25.09
CA ARG A 86 17.36 -1.22 25.43
C ARG A 86 17.40 -0.37 26.70
N LEU A 87 16.43 0.53 26.89
CA LEU A 87 16.30 1.29 28.14
C LEU A 87 16.04 0.38 29.34
N SER A 88 15.10 -0.56 29.21
CA SER A 88 14.84 -1.55 30.27
C SER A 88 16.04 -2.45 30.57
N LEU A 89 16.80 -2.86 29.55
CA LEU A 89 18.04 -3.62 29.74
C LEU A 89 19.10 -2.78 30.46
N HIS A 90 19.25 -1.50 30.12
CA HIS A 90 20.15 -0.59 30.82
C HIS A 90 19.80 -0.47 32.30
N ASP A 91 18.52 -0.31 32.64
CA ASP A 91 18.05 -0.23 34.03
C ASP A 91 18.27 -1.55 34.80
N SER A 92 17.99 -2.69 34.17
CA SER A 92 18.26 -4.02 34.74
C SER A 92 19.74 -4.26 34.97
N ARG A 93 20.62 -3.86 34.04
CA ARG A 93 22.08 -3.91 34.20
C ARG A 93 22.53 -3.03 35.36
N GLY A 94 21.95 -1.84 35.51
CA GLY A 94 22.18 -0.96 36.64
C GLY A 94 21.79 -1.59 37.99
N ALA A 95 20.63 -2.27 38.05
CA ALA A 95 20.17 -2.98 39.25
C ALA A 95 21.08 -4.17 39.61
N ALA A 96 21.42 -5.01 38.63
CA ALA A 96 22.34 -6.13 38.82
C ALA A 96 23.73 -5.67 39.25
N GLY A 97 24.23 -4.56 38.69
CA GLY A 97 25.51 -3.97 39.08
C GLY A 97 25.52 -3.46 40.53
N ARG A 98 24.40 -2.90 41.02
CA ARG A 98 24.26 -2.54 42.45
C ARG A 98 24.30 -3.78 43.34
N LEU A 99 23.57 -4.84 42.97
CA LEU A 99 23.58 -6.11 43.68
C LEU A 99 24.99 -6.72 43.75
N ALA A 100 25.71 -6.73 42.63
CA ALA A 100 27.09 -7.22 42.56
C ALA A 100 28.04 -6.44 43.49
N ARG A 101 27.95 -5.10 43.50
CA ARG A 101 28.74 -4.26 44.41
C ARG A 101 28.43 -4.53 45.89
N GLN A 102 27.15 -4.65 46.25
CA GLN A 102 26.75 -4.98 47.62
C GLN A 102 27.33 -6.33 48.06
N GLN A 103 27.30 -7.34 47.21
CA GLN A 103 27.86 -8.66 47.53
C GLN A 103 29.39 -8.62 47.67
N TYR A 104 30.08 -7.83 46.85
CA TYR A 104 31.54 -7.67 46.93
C TYR A 104 31.98 -6.90 48.18
N GLN A 105 31.26 -5.82 48.53
CA GLN A 105 31.58 -4.96 49.67
C GLN A 105 31.21 -5.56 51.04
N ASN A 106 30.21 -6.45 51.13
CA ASN A 106 29.77 -7.07 52.40
C ASN A 106 30.63 -8.25 52.87
N THR A 107 31.80 -8.49 52.27
CA THR A 107 32.69 -9.62 52.60
C THR A 107 33.31 -9.57 54.01
N THR A 108 33.11 -8.49 54.77
CA THR A 108 33.65 -8.30 56.13
C THR A 108 32.68 -8.68 57.26
N THR A 109 31.50 -9.24 56.97
CA THR A 109 30.51 -9.63 58.00
C THR A 109 30.27 -11.14 58.06
N ILE A 110 30.16 -11.69 59.28
CA ILE A 110 29.80 -13.11 59.53
C ILE A 110 28.56 -13.48 58.69
N SER A 111 28.67 -14.57 57.93
CA SER A 111 27.64 -15.09 57.02
C SER A 111 26.26 -15.10 57.70
N PRO A 112 25.17 -14.68 57.01
CA PRO A 112 23.81 -14.72 57.56
C PRO A 112 23.41 -16.11 58.07
N TYR A 113 23.93 -17.17 57.44
CA TYR A 113 23.72 -18.55 57.87
C TYR A 113 24.45 -18.88 59.17
N VAL A 114 25.65 -18.33 59.37
CA VAL A 114 26.40 -18.48 60.63
C VAL A 114 25.72 -17.67 61.74
N ARG A 115 25.13 -16.50 61.44
CA ARG A 115 24.31 -15.76 62.42
C ARG A 115 23.05 -16.50 62.83
N LEU A 116 22.42 -17.21 61.90
CA LEU A 116 21.26 -18.08 62.16
C LEU A 116 21.64 -19.25 63.08
N LEU A 117 22.80 -19.89 62.85
CA LEU A 117 23.32 -20.98 63.69
C LEU A 117 23.71 -20.52 65.10
N LEU A 118 24.03 -19.24 65.28
CA LEU A 118 24.42 -18.63 66.56
C LEU A 118 23.23 -17.94 67.28
N ALA A 119 22.02 -17.99 66.72
CA ALA A 119 20.83 -17.38 67.32
C ALA A 119 20.41 -18.14 68.59
N ARG A 120 20.23 -17.41 69.70
CA ARG A 120 19.89 -18.00 71.02
C ARG A 120 18.39 -18.29 71.20
N ASP A 121 17.55 -17.85 70.27
CA ASP A 121 16.08 -17.93 70.32
C ASP A 121 15.52 -18.46 68.99
N LEU A 122 14.58 -19.42 69.08
CA LEU A 122 13.90 -20.03 67.93
C LEU A 122 13.04 -19.03 67.16
N GLN A 123 12.38 -18.10 67.84
CA GLN A 123 11.53 -17.08 67.21
C GLN A 123 12.40 -16.12 66.38
N HIS A 124 13.51 -15.64 66.94
CA HIS A 124 14.51 -14.84 66.22
C HIS A 124 15.10 -15.55 65.00
N ALA A 125 15.38 -16.85 65.11
CA ALA A 125 15.90 -17.63 63.99
C ALA A 125 14.89 -17.71 62.83
N LEU A 126 13.60 -17.92 63.13
CA LEU A 126 12.54 -17.95 62.13
C LEU A 126 12.34 -16.59 61.44
N ASP A 127 12.37 -15.49 62.19
CA ASP A 127 12.25 -14.14 61.63
C ASP A 127 13.44 -13.78 60.73
N GLN A 128 14.66 -14.13 61.13
CA GLN A 128 15.85 -13.95 60.29
C GLN A 128 15.81 -14.82 59.03
N GLY A 129 15.28 -16.04 59.12
CA GLY A 129 15.04 -16.91 57.97
C GLY A 129 14.11 -16.28 56.93
N HIS A 130 13.02 -15.64 57.36
CA HIS A 130 12.08 -14.96 56.46
C HIS A 130 12.73 -13.78 55.73
N VAL A 131 13.57 -13.00 56.43
CA VAL A 131 14.30 -11.87 55.84
C VAL A 131 15.32 -12.36 54.80
N ILE A 132 16.09 -13.41 55.12
CA ILE A 132 17.05 -14.03 54.18
C ILE A 132 16.31 -14.58 52.94
N GLY A 133 15.19 -15.27 53.14
CA GLY A 133 14.38 -15.81 52.05
C GLY A 133 13.80 -14.72 51.14
N ARG A 134 13.36 -13.60 51.70
CA ARG A 134 12.88 -12.45 50.90
C ARG A 134 14.01 -11.82 50.09
N LEU A 135 15.17 -11.63 50.70
CA LEU A 135 16.36 -11.09 50.01
C LEU A 135 16.82 -12.03 48.88
N ALA A 136 16.86 -13.34 49.12
CA ALA A 136 17.22 -14.32 48.10
C ALA A 136 16.27 -14.28 46.90
N ARG A 137 14.95 -14.15 47.15
CA ARG A 137 13.95 -13.96 46.09
C ARG A 137 14.16 -12.67 45.30
N GLU A 138 14.37 -11.54 45.96
CA GLU A 138 14.62 -10.25 45.29
C GLU A 138 15.90 -10.28 44.42
N ARG A 139 16.95 -10.98 44.88
CA ARG A 139 18.17 -11.22 44.10
C ARG A 139 17.90 -12.07 42.87
N ALA A 140 17.18 -13.18 43.04
CA ALA A 140 16.79 -14.05 41.93
C ALA A 140 15.93 -13.31 40.90
N GLU A 141 14.97 -12.51 41.35
CA GLU A 141 14.14 -11.66 40.48
C GLU A 141 14.96 -10.61 39.73
N THR A 142 15.98 -10.01 40.36
CA THR A 142 16.87 -9.04 39.70
C THR A 142 17.67 -9.68 38.58
N VAL A 143 18.24 -10.86 38.82
CA VAL A 143 18.98 -11.63 37.80
C VAL A 143 18.03 -12.09 36.69
N GLY A 144 16.87 -12.65 37.05
CA GLY A 144 15.86 -13.09 36.09
C GLY A 144 15.36 -11.95 35.20
N ARG A 145 15.16 -10.75 35.77
CA ARG A 145 14.79 -9.55 35.01
C ARG A 145 15.89 -9.14 34.03
N LEU A 146 17.15 -9.14 34.46
CA LEU A 146 18.28 -8.84 33.57
C LEU A 146 18.29 -9.81 32.38
N THR A 147 18.30 -11.12 32.64
CA THR A 147 18.30 -12.14 31.59
C THR A 147 17.09 -12.00 30.66
N GLY A 148 15.89 -11.77 31.20
CA GLY A 148 14.69 -11.56 30.40
C GLY A 148 14.75 -10.30 29.53
N THR A 149 15.24 -9.18 30.07
CA THR A 149 15.41 -7.93 29.30
C THR A 149 16.49 -8.05 28.22
N GLU A 150 17.54 -8.82 28.48
CA GLU A 150 18.62 -9.10 27.51
C GLU A 150 18.11 -9.93 26.35
N GLN A 151 17.46 -11.07 26.63
CA GLN A 151 16.80 -11.90 25.62
C GLN A 151 15.81 -11.09 24.78
N LYS A 152 15.03 -10.22 25.43
CA LYS A 152 14.03 -9.40 24.73
C LYS A 152 14.66 -8.36 23.81
N ALA A 153 15.71 -7.68 24.28
CA ALA A 153 16.45 -6.70 23.49
C ALA A 153 17.10 -7.38 22.27
N ASP A 154 17.70 -8.55 22.44
CA ASP A 154 18.33 -9.31 21.35
C ASP A 154 17.31 -9.82 20.32
N GLU A 155 16.17 -10.33 20.78
CA GLU A 155 15.06 -10.73 19.90
C GLU A 155 14.58 -9.56 19.03
N LEU A 156 14.35 -8.40 19.65
CA LEU A 156 13.92 -7.19 18.95
C LEU A 156 15.01 -6.66 18.01
N ALA A 157 16.29 -6.74 18.40
CA ALA A 157 17.40 -6.32 17.55
C ALA A 157 17.47 -7.16 16.26
N ARG A 158 17.34 -8.49 16.37
CA ARG A 158 17.29 -9.39 15.21
C ARG A 158 16.09 -9.09 14.31
N LYS A 159 14.90 -8.89 14.89
CA LYS A 159 13.67 -8.55 14.15
C LYS A 159 13.81 -7.21 13.43
N ALA A 160 14.31 -6.17 14.11
CA ALA A 160 14.53 -4.85 13.54
C ALA A 160 15.54 -4.90 12.38
N ARG A 161 16.64 -5.64 12.53
CA ARG A 161 17.64 -5.82 11.47
C ARG A 161 17.02 -6.50 10.25
N LYS A 162 16.34 -7.63 10.44
CA LYS A 162 15.64 -8.32 9.35
C LYS A 162 14.63 -7.41 8.65
N ALA A 163 13.84 -6.66 9.42
CA ALA A 163 12.83 -5.77 8.85
C ALA A 163 13.46 -4.66 7.99
N LEU A 164 14.63 -4.16 8.39
CA LEU A 164 15.38 -3.17 7.62
C LEU A 164 15.97 -3.76 6.33
N ASP A 165 16.52 -4.97 6.39
CA ASP A 165 17.04 -5.69 5.22
C ASP A 165 15.90 -5.97 4.20
N ASP A 166 14.72 -6.41 4.69
CA ASP A 166 13.52 -6.60 3.87
C ASP A 166 13.06 -5.26 3.24
N GLN A 167 13.16 -4.14 3.97
CA GLN A 167 12.85 -2.80 3.45
C GLN A 167 13.79 -2.40 2.29
N PHE A 168 15.09 -2.65 2.43
CA PHE A 168 16.06 -2.38 1.35
C PHE A 168 15.79 -3.24 0.11
N ALA A 169 15.51 -4.53 0.31
CA ALA A 169 15.16 -5.43 -0.80
C ALA A 169 13.90 -4.97 -1.54
N LEU A 170 12.86 -4.53 -0.82
CA LEU A 170 11.64 -3.99 -1.41
C LEU A 170 11.87 -2.65 -2.12
N ALA A 171 12.74 -1.78 -1.61
CA ALA A 171 13.09 -0.52 -2.26
C ALA A 171 13.80 -0.75 -3.61
N GLU A 172 14.76 -1.69 -3.65
CA GLU A 172 15.42 -2.09 -4.89
C GLU A 172 14.45 -2.75 -5.87
N ARG A 173 13.52 -3.59 -5.37
CA ARG A 173 12.48 -4.17 -6.21
C ARG A 173 11.57 -3.10 -6.80
N GLN A 174 11.14 -2.12 -6.00
CA GLN A 174 10.30 -1.01 -6.45
C GLN A 174 10.99 -0.21 -7.57
N LYS A 175 12.29 0.03 -7.46
CA LYS A 175 13.09 0.68 -8.51
C LYS A 175 13.07 -0.12 -9.81
N LYS A 176 13.28 -1.44 -9.75
CA LYS A 176 13.21 -2.34 -10.92
C LYS A 176 11.82 -2.34 -11.56
N ASP A 177 10.77 -2.43 -10.74
CA ASP A 177 9.39 -2.42 -11.23
C ASP A 177 9.05 -1.08 -11.90
N ARG A 178 9.51 0.05 -11.33
CA ARG A 178 9.38 1.38 -11.94
C ARG A 178 10.05 1.46 -13.31
N ASP A 179 11.27 0.96 -13.43
CA ASP A 179 12.00 0.99 -14.69
C ASP A 179 11.35 0.06 -15.73
N ALA A 180 10.74 -1.04 -15.28
CA ALA A 180 9.94 -1.94 -16.11
C ALA A 180 8.66 -1.28 -16.65
N VAL A 181 7.98 -0.42 -15.86
CA VAL A 181 6.86 0.42 -16.31
C VAL A 181 7.34 1.39 -17.39
N ARG A 182 8.39 2.16 -17.09
CA ARG A 182 8.95 3.15 -18.03
C ARG A 182 9.34 2.52 -19.37
N LYS A 183 9.98 1.34 -19.35
CA LYS A 183 10.36 0.61 -20.57
C LYS A 183 9.14 0.24 -21.43
N ARG A 184 8.02 -0.17 -20.81
CA ARG A 184 6.80 -0.54 -21.54
C ARG A 184 6.07 0.69 -22.08
N LEU A 185 5.99 1.76 -21.30
CA LEU A 185 5.42 3.02 -21.76
C LEU A 185 6.22 3.62 -22.92
N LYS A 186 7.56 3.51 -22.89
CA LYS A 186 8.40 3.93 -24.01
C LYS A 186 8.03 3.22 -25.31
N LYS A 187 7.71 1.92 -25.26
CA LYS A 187 7.25 1.18 -26.46
C LYS A 187 5.93 1.71 -26.99
N VAL A 188 5.02 2.13 -26.11
CA VAL A 188 3.76 2.75 -26.50
C VAL A 188 4.02 4.09 -27.16
N GLU A 189 4.89 4.92 -26.57
CA GLU A 189 5.30 6.21 -27.13
C GLU A 189 5.98 6.05 -28.51
N GLU A 190 6.89 5.08 -28.65
CA GLU A 190 7.55 4.75 -29.92
C GLU A 190 6.56 4.30 -30.99
N LEU A 191 5.59 3.43 -30.63
CA LEU A 191 4.53 3.03 -31.55
C LEU A 191 3.69 4.23 -31.96
N LEU A 192 3.19 5.03 -31.01
CA LEU A 192 2.35 6.19 -31.32
C LEU A 192 3.08 7.25 -32.14
N ALA A 193 4.37 7.47 -31.89
CA ALA A 193 5.19 8.41 -32.65
C ALA A 193 5.47 7.95 -34.08
N SER A 194 5.38 6.65 -34.37
CA SER A 194 5.55 6.09 -35.71
C SER A 194 4.31 6.21 -36.60
N LEU A 195 3.17 6.61 -36.04
CA LEU A 195 1.88 6.66 -36.74
C LEU A 195 1.58 8.03 -37.33
N THR A 196 0.94 8.06 -38.50
CA THR A 196 0.42 9.30 -39.09
C THR A 196 -0.87 9.76 -38.41
N ALA A 197 -1.28 11.00 -38.67
CA ALA A 197 -2.54 11.54 -38.13
C ALA A 197 -3.78 10.77 -38.65
N GLU A 198 -3.73 10.32 -39.90
CA GLU A 198 -4.77 9.50 -40.54
C GLU A 198 -4.85 8.13 -39.86
N GLN A 199 -3.69 7.49 -39.62
CA GLN A 199 -3.64 6.20 -38.91
C GLN A 199 -4.14 6.32 -37.47
N LEU A 200 -3.79 7.39 -36.75
CA LEU A 200 -4.28 7.65 -35.39
C LEU A 200 -5.81 7.84 -35.37
N THR A 201 -6.36 8.55 -36.36
CA THR A 201 -7.81 8.75 -36.48
C THR A 201 -8.52 7.43 -36.79
N ALA A 202 -8.00 6.66 -37.76
CA ALA A 202 -8.54 5.35 -38.12
C ALA A 202 -8.49 4.36 -36.95
N LEU A 203 -7.41 4.39 -36.14
CA LEU A 203 -7.30 3.58 -34.92
C LEU A 203 -8.36 3.95 -33.89
N ALA A 204 -8.57 5.24 -33.63
CA ALA A 204 -9.57 5.70 -32.67
C ALA A 204 -10.99 5.32 -33.10
N GLU A 205 -11.31 5.43 -34.40
CA GLU A 205 -12.58 4.99 -34.94
C GLU A 205 -12.77 3.47 -34.84
N LEU A 206 -11.73 2.69 -35.14
CA LEU A 206 -11.77 1.24 -35.04
C LEU A 206 -11.95 0.78 -33.58
N GLU A 207 -11.24 1.42 -32.64
CA GLU A 207 -11.41 1.16 -31.21
C GLU A 207 -12.85 1.46 -30.76
N ALA A 208 -13.41 2.60 -31.18
CA ALA A 208 -14.79 2.98 -30.87
C ALA A 208 -15.84 2.00 -31.45
N LYS A 209 -15.67 1.57 -32.71
CA LYS A 209 -16.51 0.56 -33.36
C LYS A 209 -16.43 -0.78 -32.63
N THR A 210 -15.21 -1.21 -32.27
CA THR A 210 -14.96 -2.46 -31.54
C THR A 210 -15.64 -2.45 -30.17
N VAL A 211 -15.49 -1.36 -29.40
CA VAL A 211 -16.14 -1.20 -28.10
C VAL A 211 -17.67 -1.17 -28.22
N THR A 212 -18.20 -0.51 -29.25
CA THR A 212 -19.66 -0.45 -29.49
C THR A 212 -20.22 -1.83 -29.78
N LYS A 213 -19.55 -2.60 -30.64
CA LYS A 213 -19.92 -3.99 -30.93
C LYS A 213 -19.85 -4.85 -29.67
N ALA A 214 -18.72 -4.81 -28.95
CA ALA A 214 -18.53 -5.57 -27.72
C ALA A 214 -19.59 -5.24 -26.65
N GLN A 215 -19.97 -3.96 -26.53
CA GLN A 215 -21.04 -3.55 -25.62
C GLN A 215 -22.41 -4.11 -26.04
N LYS A 216 -22.74 -4.08 -27.33
CA LYS A 216 -24.00 -4.64 -27.84
C LYS A 216 -24.07 -6.15 -27.56
N ASP A 217 -23.00 -6.87 -27.89
CA ASP A 217 -22.91 -8.32 -27.69
C ASP A 217 -22.97 -8.68 -26.20
N PHE A 218 -22.28 -7.90 -25.35
CA PHE A 218 -22.31 -8.08 -23.89
C PHE A 218 -23.70 -7.85 -23.30
N LEU A 219 -24.42 -6.82 -23.74
CA LEU A 219 -25.78 -6.57 -23.26
C LEU A 219 -26.78 -7.64 -23.76
N ALA A 220 -26.62 -8.10 -25.00
CA ALA A 220 -27.46 -9.15 -25.58
C ALA A 220 -27.24 -10.53 -24.93
N SER A 221 -26.08 -10.73 -24.29
CA SER A 221 -25.76 -12.01 -23.62
C SER A 221 -26.55 -12.28 -22.33
N GLY A 222 -27.28 -11.29 -21.81
CA GLY A 222 -27.96 -11.39 -20.51
C GLY A 222 -27.00 -11.36 -19.30
N ALA A 223 -25.74 -10.93 -19.51
CA ALA A 223 -24.73 -10.84 -18.45
C ALA A 223 -25.06 -9.81 -17.35
N LEU A 224 -25.94 -8.83 -17.65
CA LEU A 224 -26.44 -7.85 -16.68
C LEU A 224 -27.91 -8.11 -16.38
N ALA A 225 -28.37 -7.70 -15.20
CA ALA A 225 -29.79 -7.62 -14.94
C ALA A 225 -30.49 -6.65 -15.90
N GLU A 226 -31.77 -6.91 -16.18
CA GLU A 226 -32.59 -6.02 -17.02
C GLU A 226 -32.75 -4.64 -16.39
N ASP A 227 -32.93 -4.60 -15.07
CA ASP A 227 -33.03 -3.38 -14.28
C ASP A 227 -31.79 -3.14 -13.40
N ASP A 228 -31.41 -1.87 -13.28
CA ASP A 228 -30.33 -1.47 -12.38
C ASP A 228 -30.73 -1.63 -10.91
N HIS A 229 -29.93 -2.38 -10.18
CA HIS A 229 -30.05 -2.45 -8.73
C HIS A 229 -29.69 -1.12 -8.06
N LYS A 230 -30.40 -0.77 -6.98
CA LYS A 230 -30.14 0.47 -6.23
C LYS A 230 -28.75 0.45 -5.57
N PRO A 231 -28.00 1.56 -5.60
CA PRO A 231 -26.72 1.66 -4.92
C PRO A 231 -26.89 1.64 -3.40
N SER A 232 -25.91 1.09 -2.69
CA SER A 232 -25.81 1.30 -1.24
C SER A 232 -25.49 2.78 -0.93
N PRO A 233 -25.78 3.30 0.28
CA PRO A 233 -25.41 4.67 0.65
C PRO A 233 -23.91 4.96 0.48
N ALA A 234 -23.05 3.97 0.78
CA ALA A 234 -21.60 4.08 0.57
C ALA A 234 -21.24 4.03 -0.93
N GLY A 235 -21.81 3.10 -1.70
CA GLY A 235 -21.61 3.03 -3.15
C GLY A 235 -22.02 4.32 -3.85
N ALA A 236 -23.14 4.94 -3.44
CA ALA A 236 -23.56 6.23 -3.96
C ALA A 236 -22.57 7.36 -3.64
N ARG A 237 -21.93 7.35 -2.45
CA ARG A 237 -20.85 8.30 -2.11
C ARG A 237 -19.61 8.06 -2.96
N ALA A 238 -19.21 6.81 -3.13
CA ALA A 238 -18.05 6.43 -3.95
C ALA A 238 -18.25 6.87 -5.42
N VAL A 239 -19.42 6.60 -6.00
CA VAL A 239 -19.78 7.05 -7.34
C VAL A 239 -19.74 8.57 -7.47
N ARG A 240 -20.29 9.31 -6.49
CA ARG A 240 -20.23 10.78 -6.48
C ARG A 240 -18.79 11.27 -6.45
N TYR A 241 -17.92 10.65 -5.66
CA TYR A 241 -16.51 11.00 -5.63
C TYR A 241 -15.84 10.73 -6.99
N ALA A 242 -16.03 9.54 -7.56
CA ALA A 242 -15.41 9.16 -8.83
C ALA A 242 -15.86 10.07 -9.99
N ARG A 243 -17.15 10.43 -10.05
CA ARG A 243 -17.68 11.37 -11.04
C ARG A 243 -17.07 12.76 -10.96
N LYS A 244 -16.73 13.25 -9.76
CA LYS A 244 -16.03 14.54 -9.59
C LYS A 244 -14.61 14.54 -10.16
N GLN A 245 -14.06 13.37 -10.48
CA GLN A 245 -12.71 13.24 -11.04
C GLN A 245 -12.69 13.20 -12.57
N LEU A 246 -13.86 13.18 -13.24
CA LEU A 246 -13.95 13.17 -14.70
C LEU A 246 -13.11 14.29 -15.32
N GLY A 247 -12.39 13.97 -16.39
CA GLY A 247 -11.49 14.90 -17.09
C GLY A 247 -10.09 15.03 -16.49
N LYS A 248 -9.82 14.53 -15.28
CA LYS A 248 -8.45 14.51 -14.73
C LYS A 248 -7.56 13.52 -15.49
N PRO A 249 -6.26 13.79 -15.64
CA PRO A 249 -5.37 12.90 -16.39
C PRO A 249 -5.10 11.59 -15.65
N TYR A 250 -4.93 10.50 -16.41
CA TYR A 250 -4.35 9.28 -15.89
C TYR A 250 -2.87 9.50 -15.56
N ARG A 251 -2.42 8.97 -14.42
CA ARG A 251 -0.99 8.79 -14.11
C ARG A 251 -0.80 7.49 -13.34
N TRP A 252 0.06 6.60 -13.85
CA TRP A 252 0.38 5.33 -13.20
C TRP A 252 0.90 5.58 -11.79
N GLY A 253 0.42 4.80 -10.82
CA GLY A 253 0.74 4.95 -9.39
C GLY A 253 0.03 6.09 -8.67
N ALA A 254 -0.78 6.92 -9.35
CA ALA A 254 -1.38 8.10 -8.72
C ALA A 254 -2.71 7.81 -7.99
N GLU A 255 -2.90 8.49 -6.85
CA GLU A 255 -4.09 8.41 -5.98
C GLU A 255 -4.76 9.79 -5.76
N GLY A 256 -4.53 10.75 -6.65
CA GLY A 256 -5.11 12.08 -6.55
C GLY A 256 -4.28 13.10 -5.77
N PRO A 257 -4.83 14.31 -5.57
CA PRO A 257 -6.10 14.78 -6.12
C PRO A 257 -5.98 15.25 -7.58
N LYS A 258 -4.76 15.39 -8.13
CA LYS A 258 -4.54 15.96 -9.48
C LYS A 258 -4.69 14.95 -10.62
N SER A 259 -4.43 13.67 -10.34
CA SER A 259 -4.42 12.57 -11.32
C SER A 259 -4.62 11.24 -10.61
N TYR A 260 -5.10 10.22 -11.32
CA TYR A 260 -5.33 8.89 -10.75
C TYR A 260 -4.88 7.81 -11.73
N ASP A 261 -4.51 6.63 -11.24
CA ASP A 261 -4.57 5.39 -12.03
C ASP A 261 -5.91 4.66 -11.79
N CYS A 262 -6.11 3.50 -12.41
CA CYS A 262 -7.39 2.78 -12.37
C CYS A 262 -7.79 2.40 -10.93
N SER A 263 -6.90 1.71 -10.22
CA SER A 263 -7.08 1.22 -8.86
C SER A 263 -6.96 2.32 -7.80
N GLY A 264 -6.23 3.39 -8.10
CA GLY A 264 -6.14 4.62 -7.32
C GLY A 264 -7.44 5.42 -7.34
N LEU A 265 -8.13 5.50 -8.48
CA LEU A 265 -9.46 6.14 -8.54
C LEU A 265 -10.48 5.40 -7.67
N THR A 266 -10.54 4.08 -7.78
CA THR A 266 -11.53 3.26 -7.05
C THR A 266 -11.23 3.22 -5.56
N SER A 267 -9.97 3.04 -5.17
CA SER A 267 -9.55 3.02 -3.76
C SER A 267 -9.85 4.34 -3.06
N GLN A 268 -9.57 5.48 -3.71
CA GLN A 268 -9.83 6.80 -3.15
C GLN A 268 -11.32 7.13 -3.07
N ALA A 269 -12.10 6.69 -4.07
CA ALA A 269 -13.56 6.83 -4.03
C ALA A 269 -14.20 6.08 -2.86
N TRP A 270 -13.75 4.85 -2.61
CA TRP A 270 -14.26 4.03 -1.52
C TRP A 270 -13.71 4.42 -0.14
N ALA A 271 -12.47 4.92 -0.07
CA ALA A 271 -11.93 5.59 1.11
C ALA A 271 -12.78 6.80 1.51
N HIS A 272 -13.14 7.66 0.54
CA HIS A 272 -14.05 8.80 0.78
C HIS A 272 -15.47 8.38 1.17
N ALA A 273 -15.89 7.18 0.76
CA ALA A 273 -17.18 6.61 1.16
C ALA A 273 -17.18 6.01 2.58
N GLY A 274 -16.04 5.95 3.26
CA GLY A 274 -15.88 5.37 4.61
C GLY A 274 -15.62 3.87 4.62
N ALA A 275 -15.23 3.28 3.49
CA ALA A 275 -14.90 1.86 3.37
C ALA A 275 -13.62 1.71 2.52
N PRO A 276 -12.44 1.93 3.12
CA PRO A 276 -11.17 1.81 2.38
C PRO A 276 -11.02 0.39 1.83
N ILE A 277 -10.58 0.29 0.58
CA ILE A 277 -10.31 -0.95 -0.14
C ILE A 277 -8.84 -1.03 -0.50
N PRO A 278 -8.31 -2.22 -0.89
CA PRO A 278 -6.93 -2.35 -1.31
C PRO A 278 -6.54 -1.43 -2.47
N ARG A 279 -5.27 -1.04 -2.52
CA ARG A 279 -4.74 -0.07 -3.47
C ARG A 279 -4.63 -0.60 -4.90
N THR A 280 -4.40 -1.90 -5.07
CA THR A 280 -4.18 -2.54 -6.38
C THR A 280 -5.42 -3.27 -6.87
N SER A 281 -5.60 -3.38 -8.18
CA SER A 281 -6.74 -4.09 -8.76
C SER A 281 -6.69 -5.59 -8.45
N GLN A 282 -5.50 -6.19 -8.33
CA GLN A 282 -5.36 -7.59 -7.93
C GLN A 282 -5.78 -7.82 -6.48
N GLU A 283 -5.37 -6.95 -5.55
CA GLU A 283 -5.80 -7.08 -4.16
C GLU A 283 -7.31 -6.81 -4.03
N GLN A 284 -7.87 -5.87 -4.81
CA GLN A 284 -9.31 -5.66 -4.88
C GLN A 284 -10.05 -6.92 -5.36
N TRP A 285 -9.56 -7.60 -6.40
CA TRP A 285 -10.14 -8.87 -6.88
C TRP A 285 -9.97 -10.03 -5.90
N ALA A 286 -8.85 -10.09 -5.19
CA ALA A 286 -8.50 -11.18 -4.30
C ALA A 286 -9.19 -11.07 -2.93
N GLN A 287 -9.42 -9.85 -2.43
CA GLN A 287 -9.86 -9.62 -1.04
C GLN A 287 -11.31 -9.16 -0.91
N LEU A 288 -11.90 -8.57 -1.96
CA LEU A 288 -13.28 -8.11 -1.91
C LEU A 288 -14.26 -9.22 -2.29
N GLU A 289 -15.50 -9.10 -1.82
CA GLU A 289 -16.56 -10.05 -2.12
C GLU A 289 -16.85 -10.09 -3.62
N ARG A 290 -16.71 -11.26 -4.24
CA ARG A 290 -17.09 -11.48 -5.63
C ARG A 290 -18.60 -11.57 -5.75
N ILE A 291 -19.15 -10.89 -6.74
CA ILE A 291 -20.57 -10.91 -7.05
C ILE A 291 -20.80 -11.31 -8.51
N PRO A 292 -21.93 -11.97 -8.83
CA PRO A 292 -22.31 -12.17 -10.22
C PRO A 292 -22.61 -10.81 -10.87
N LEU A 293 -22.34 -10.70 -12.18
CA LEU A 293 -22.57 -9.46 -12.95
C LEU A 293 -24.05 -9.05 -12.97
N THR A 294 -24.96 -10.03 -12.87
CA THR A 294 -26.40 -9.81 -12.72
C THR A 294 -26.77 -9.08 -11.44
N GLU A 295 -25.92 -9.07 -10.40
CA GLU A 295 -26.18 -8.36 -9.15
C GLU A 295 -25.55 -6.97 -9.09
N LEU A 296 -24.90 -6.49 -10.15
CA LEU A 296 -24.18 -5.22 -10.15
C LEU A 296 -25.05 -4.04 -9.69
N ARG A 297 -24.47 -3.22 -8.80
CA ARG A 297 -25.02 -1.98 -8.26
C ARG A 297 -24.05 -0.83 -8.51
N PRO A 298 -24.52 0.41 -8.74
CA PRO A 298 -23.62 1.54 -8.84
C PRO A 298 -22.73 1.66 -7.58
N GLY A 299 -21.42 1.73 -7.80
CA GLY A 299 -20.39 1.68 -6.76
C GLY A 299 -19.61 0.37 -6.71
N ASP A 300 -20.19 -0.74 -7.18
CA ASP A 300 -19.44 -2.00 -7.33
C ASP A 300 -18.29 -1.82 -8.32
N LEU A 301 -17.27 -2.67 -8.21
CA LEU A 301 -16.09 -2.61 -9.05
C LEU A 301 -16.13 -3.70 -10.10
N VAL A 302 -15.82 -3.32 -11.34
CA VAL A 302 -15.67 -4.24 -12.48
C VAL A 302 -14.19 -4.46 -12.69
N ILE A 303 -13.75 -5.71 -12.58
CA ILE A 303 -12.37 -6.14 -12.77
C ILE A 303 -12.21 -6.66 -14.20
N TYR A 304 -11.11 -6.27 -14.84
CA TYR A 304 -10.82 -6.58 -16.23
C TYR A 304 -9.53 -7.39 -16.37
N PHE A 305 -9.49 -8.18 -17.46
CA PHE A 305 -8.40 -9.09 -17.84
C PHE A 305 -8.17 -10.25 -16.85
N PRO A 306 -7.68 -11.42 -17.32
CA PRO A 306 -7.46 -12.59 -16.45
C PRO A 306 -6.59 -12.33 -15.21
N ASP A 307 -5.57 -11.47 -15.36
CA ASP A 307 -4.63 -11.12 -14.30
C ASP A 307 -5.12 -9.96 -13.39
N ALA A 308 -6.39 -9.56 -13.53
CA ALA A 308 -7.00 -8.45 -12.79
C ALA A 308 -6.17 -7.16 -12.87
N THR A 309 -5.63 -6.82 -14.05
CA THR A 309 -4.71 -5.68 -14.22
C THR A 309 -5.41 -4.35 -14.35
N HIS A 310 -6.74 -4.32 -14.49
CA HIS A 310 -7.47 -3.07 -14.59
C HIS A 310 -8.80 -3.13 -13.84
N VAL A 311 -9.25 -1.99 -13.34
CA VAL A 311 -10.50 -1.88 -12.58
C VAL A 311 -11.26 -0.59 -12.92
N ALA A 312 -12.58 -0.69 -12.95
CA ALA A 312 -13.48 0.46 -13.07
C ALA A 312 -14.60 0.38 -12.03
N MET A 313 -15.29 1.50 -11.80
CA MET A 313 -16.45 1.55 -10.90
C MET A 313 -17.75 1.60 -11.71
N TYR A 314 -18.67 0.68 -11.43
CA TYR A 314 -19.96 0.60 -12.09
C TYR A 314 -20.85 1.81 -11.74
N LEU A 315 -21.52 2.35 -12.76
CA LEU A 315 -22.41 3.51 -12.65
C LEU A 315 -23.88 3.18 -12.85
N GLY A 316 -24.22 1.95 -13.22
CA GLY A 316 -25.53 1.59 -13.76
C GLY A 316 -25.56 1.60 -15.29
N LYS A 317 -26.59 0.98 -15.88
CA LYS A 317 -26.91 0.97 -17.31
C LYS A 317 -25.76 0.51 -18.21
N GLY A 318 -24.98 -0.48 -17.76
CA GLY A 318 -23.84 -0.98 -18.51
C GLY A 318 -22.70 0.04 -18.67
N LYS A 319 -22.59 1.04 -17.79
CA LYS A 319 -21.54 2.06 -17.82
C LYS A 319 -20.64 1.99 -16.60
N VAL A 320 -19.38 2.36 -16.78
CA VAL A 320 -18.37 2.45 -15.72
C VAL A 320 -17.66 3.80 -15.76
N VAL A 321 -17.16 4.27 -14.63
CA VAL A 321 -16.14 5.34 -14.56
C VAL A 321 -14.77 4.72 -14.33
N GLN A 322 -13.78 5.17 -15.09
CA GLN A 322 -12.42 4.64 -15.03
C GLN A 322 -11.37 5.71 -15.33
N ALA A 323 -10.15 5.48 -14.84
CA ALA A 323 -8.93 6.08 -15.37
C ALA A 323 -8.31 5.04 -16.33
N PRO A 324 -8.41 5.21 -17.65
CA PRO A 324 -8.24 4.09 -18.59
C PRO A 324 -6.77 3.69 -18.85
N ARG A 325 -5.89 4.66 -19.18
CA ARG A 325 -4.48 4.42 -19.51
C ARG A 325 -3.71 5.75 -19.64
N PRO A 326 -2.36 5.73 -19.62
CA PRO A 326 -1.55 6.93 -19.89
C PRO A 326 -1.94 7.64 -21.19
N GLY A 327 -1.89 8.96 -21.19
CA GLY A 327 -2.33 9.79 -22.32
C GLY A 327 -3.84 10.10 -22.32
N GLU A 328 -4.63 9.35 -21.55
CA GLU A 328 -6.06 9.56 -21.45
C GLU A 328 -6.49 10.22 -20.13
N LYS A 329 -7.76 10.61 -20.09
CA LYS A 329 -8.40 11.24 -18.94
C LYS A 329 -9.45 10.31 -18.34
N ILE A 330 -9.76 10.54 -17.07
CA ILE A 330 -10.86 9.86 -16.38
C ILE A 330 -12.15 10.12 -17.15
N LYS A 331 -12.83 9.05 -17.54
CA LYS A 331 -14.01 9.09 -18.41
C LYS A 331 -15.04 8.06 -18.00
N ILE A 332 -16.25 8.24 -18.51
CA ILE A 332 -17.29 7.21 -18.48
C ILE A 332 -17.13 6.38 -19.75
N SER A 333 -17.10 5.07 -19.60
CA SER A 333 -17.03 4.14 -20.73
C SER A 333 -18.12 3.07 -20.63
N PRO A 334 -18.45 2.41 -21.74
CA PRO A 334 -19.17 1.14 -21.72
C PRO A 334 -18.46 0.12 -20.81
N ILE A 335 -19.23 -0.72 -20.11
CA ILE A 335 -18.66 -1.77 -19.24
C ILE A 335 -17.81 -2.75 -20.06
N ALA A 336 -18.18 -3.02 -21.31
CA ALA A 336 -17.46 -3.92 -22.21
C ALA A 336 -16.29 -3.23 -22.97
N SER A 337 -15.81 -2.07 -22.52
CA SER A 337 -14.62 -1.44 -23.14
C SER A 337 -13.35 -2.27 -23.02
N ASN A 338 -13.29 -3.20 -22.08
CA ASN A 338 -12.22 -4.18 -21.91
C ASN A 338 -12.84 -5.55 -21.58
N PRO A 339 -12.12 -6.67 -21.79
CA PRO A 339 -12.58 -8.00 -21.38
C PRO A 339 -12.84 -8.08 -19.88
N VAL A 340 -14.10 -8.30 -19.49
CA VAL A 340 -14.53 -8.40 -18.09
C VAL A 340 -14.06 -9.72 -17.49
N LEU A 341 -13.34 -9.66 -16.37
CA LEU A 341 -13.02 -10.83 -15.55
C LEU A 341 -14.17 -11.16 -14.58
N GLY A 342 -14.74 -10.13 -13.96
CA GLY A 342 -15.81 -10.27 -12.98
C GLY A 342 -16.09 -8.98 -12.23
N ALA A 343 -16.91 -9.07 -11.18
CA ALA A 343 -17.25 -7.93 -10.34
C ALA A 343 -17.02 -8.24 -8.85
N VAL A 344 -16.69 -7.19 -8.10
CA VAL A 344 -16.55 -7.23 -6.65
C VAL A 344 -17.32 -6.10 -5.98
N ARG A 345 -17.84 -6.38 -4.78
CA ARG A 345 -18.60 -5.43 -3.97
C ARG A 345 -17.82 -5.03 -2.72
N PRO A 346 -17.32 -3.79 -2.66
CA PRO A 346 -16.82 -3.24 -1.41
C PRO A 346 -17.92 -3.12 -0.35
N ARG A 347 -17.57 -3.40 0.90
CA ARG A 347 -18.47 -3.29 2.05
C ARG A 347 -17.91 -2.31 3.06
N VAL A 348 -18.79 -1.50 3.65
CA VAL A 348 -18.44 -0.79 4.89
C VAL A 348 -18.27 -1.85 5.97
N PRO A 349 -17.13 -1.89 6.70
CA PRO A 349 -17.01 -2.75 7.87
C PRO A 349 -18.20 -2.51 8.77
N LYS A 350 -18.95 -3.56 9.13
CA LYS A 350 -19.96 -3.43 10.18
C LYS A 350 -19.24 -2.89 11.40
N ALA A 351 -19.74 -1.81 11.99
CA ALA A 351 -19.25 -1.41 13.31
C ALA A 351 -19.34 -2.66 14.19
N GLY A 352 -18.18 -3.16 14.65
CA GLY A 352 -18.17 -4.14 15.72
C GLY A 352 -18.96 -3.57 16.88
N PRO A 353 -19.51 -4.40 17.79
CA PRO A 353 -20.19 -3.87 18.96
C PRO A 353 -19.26 -2.84 19.59
N GLU A 354 -19.74 -1.59 19.69
CA GLU A 354 -19.01 -0.55 20.38
C GLU A 354 -18.53 -1.18 21.68
N LEU A 355 -17.22 -1.19 21.90
CA LEU A 355 -16.67 -1.41 23.21
C LEU A 355 -17.33 -0.32 24.06
N ARG A 356 -18.48 -0.66 24.67
CA ARG A 356 -19.14 0.14 25.69
C ARG A 356 -18.01 0.56 26.59
N THR A 357 -17.68 1.83 26.53
CA THR A 357 -16.62 2.42 27.32
C THR A 357 -16.94 1.98 28.75
N ARG A 358 -16.14 1.04 29.26
CA ARG A 358 -16.31 0.52 30.60
C ARG A 358 -16.06 1.73 31.47
N LYS A 359 -17.16 2.28 32.01
CA LYS A 359 -17.15 3.41 32.94
C LYS A 359 -16.05 3.09 33.97
N PRO A 360 -15.05 3.98 34.15
CA PRO A 360 -13.98 3.70 35.10
C PRO A 360 -14.61 3.43 36.48
N PRO A 361 -14.07 2.46 37.25
CA PRO A 361 -14.59 2.19 38.58
C PRO A 361 -14.51 3.47 39.41
N ARG A 362 -15.61 3.80 40.10
CA ARG A 362 -15.64 4.91 41.05
C ARG A 362 -14.55 4.68 42.10
N ASP A 363 -13.67 5.65 42.26
CA ASP A 363 -12.72 5.70 43.36
C ASP A 363 -13.46 5.52 44.69
N THR A 364 -13.06 4.51 45.45
CA THR A 364 -13.46 4.39 46.84
C THR A 364 -12.70 5.44 47.65
N PRO A 365 -13.35 6.19 48.56
CA PRO A 365 -12.66 7.23 49.30
C PRO A 365 -11.70 6.60 50.31
N ARG A 366 -10.43 7.04 50.23
CA ARG A 366 -9.40 6.82 51.25
C ARG A 366 -9.91 7.30 52.61
N SER A 367 -10.05 6.39 53.56
CA SER A 367 -10.23 6.72 54.97
C SER A 367 -8.96 7.38 55.52
N SER A 368 -9.05 8.66 55.90
CA SER A 368 -8.02 9.36 56.68
C SER A 368 -8.07 8.91 58.15
N PRO A 369 -6.94 8.63 58.82
CA PRO A 369 -6.94 8.38 60.25
C PRO A 369 -6.99 9.70 61.02
N ALA A 370 -8.02 9.83 61.86
CA ALA A 370 -8.25 10.97 62.74
C ALA A 370 -7.18 11.06 63.85
N HIS A 371 -6.71 12.29 64.07
CA HIS A 371 -5.91 12.69 65.22
C HIS A 371 -6.63 12.39 66.55
N ARG A 372 -5.94 11.76 67.50
CA ARG A 372 -6.27 11.82 68.93
C ARG A 372 -5.14 12.55 69.65
N ARG A 373 -5.32 13.86 69.88
CA ARG A 373 -4.48 14.64 70.81
C ARG A 373 -5.08 14.49 72.21
N SER A 374 -4.33 13.94 73.15
CA SER A 374 -4.64 13.96 74.57
C SER A 374 -4.22 15.31 75.16
N SER A 375 -5.18 16.03 75.72
CA SER A 375 -4.95 17.20 76.57
C SER A 375 -4.57 16.75 77.98
N GLN A 376 -3.33 17.03 78.40
CA GLN A 376 -2.96 17.02 79.81
C GLN A 376 -3.20 18.42 80.38
N SER A 377 -4.18 18.51 81.28
CA SER A 377 -4.45 19.64 82.15
C SER A 377 -3.48 19.63 83.34
N ARG A 378 -2.82 20.76 83.60
CA ARG A 378 -2.18 21.07 84.89
C ARG A 378 -2.99 22.20 85.55
N PRO A 379 -3.34 22.12 86.85
CA PRO A 379 -3.98 23.21 87.55
C PRO A 379 -2.92 24.13 88.19
N GLY A 380 -3.21 25.43 88.24
CA GLY A 380 -2.45 26.40 89.02
C GLY A 380 -3.18 26.75 90.31
N ARG A 381 -2.48 26.60 91.44
CA ARG A 381 -2.39 27.55 92.56
C ARG A 381 -1.18 27.21 93.40
#